data_AF-A0A2G5BK10-F1
#
_entry.id   AF-A0A2G5BK10-F1
#
_cell.length_a   1.000
_cell.length_b   1.000
_cell.length_c   1.000
_cell.angle_alpha   90.00
_cell.angle_beta   90.00
_cell.angle_gamma   90.00
#
_symmetry.space_group_name_H-M   'P 1'
#
loop_
_entity.id
_entity.type
_entity.pdbx_description
1 polymer ?
#
loop_
_entity_poly.entity_id
_entity_poly.type
_entity_poly.pdbx_seq_one_letter_code
_entity_poly.pdbx_strand_id
1 'polypeptide(L)' 'MRRYHLNYFHGVSSLTGRPFPEPLEIRNVGSAAGRSRRQGLCGICKTWVYMDSSRKVCINVPEIYWWKHIQACLKHTW' A
#
# COMPACT_ATOMS: atom_id res chain seq x y z
N MET A 1 10.02 21.12 1.94
CA MET A 1 9.69 19.71 2.26
C MET A 1 10.09 18.82 1.07
N ARG A 2 11.00 17.84 1.23
CA ARG A 2 11.43 16.97 0.11
C ARG A 2 10.34 15.94 -0.22
N ARG A 3 9.97 15.86 -1.49
CA ARG A 3 8.90 15.00 -2.06
C ARG A 3 8.93 13.55 -1.55
N TYR A 4 10.11 12.94 -1.45
CA TYR A 4 10.29 11.57 -0.92
C TYR A 4 9.70 11.37 0.49
N HIS A 5 9.83 12.35 1.38
CA HIS A 5 9.36 12.21 2.76
C HIS A 5 7.83 12.08 2.84
N LEU A 6 7.10 12.79 1.97
CA LEU A 6 5.64 12.76 1.91
C LEU A 6 5.10 11.40 1.46
N ASN A 7 5.76 10.74 0.49
CA ASN A 7 5.34 9.43 -0.01
C ASN A 7 5.52 8.31 1.00
N TYR A 8 6.58 8.35 1.81
CA TYR A 8 7.01 7.21 2.63
C TYR A 8 6.68 7.36 4.12
N PHE A 9 6.40 8.58 4.60
CA PHE A 9 6.05 8.84 5.99
C PHE A 9 4.64 9.40 6.19
N HIS A 10 4.06 10.02 5.16
CA HIS A 10 2.75 10.67 5.26
C HIS A 10 1.68 10.11 4.32
N GLY A 11 2.04 9.16 3.44
CA GLY A 11 1.08 8.58 2.50
C GLY A 11 0.51 9.59 1.50
N VAL A 12 1.23 10.68 1.21
CA VAL A 12 0.81 11.72 0.26
C VAL A 12 1.62 11.58 -1.01
N SER A 13 0.92 11.47 -2.14
CA SER A 13 1.52 11.39 -3.46
C SER A 13 2.27 12.67 -3.80
N SER A 14 3.57 12.53 -4.05
CA SER A 14 4.47 13.60 -4.51
C SER A 14 4.09 14.19 -5.86
N LEU A 15 3.31 13.45 -6.67
CA LEU A 15 2.91 13.85 -8.01
C LEU A 15 1.62 14.67 -8.00
N THR A 16 0.66 14.28 -7.16
CA THR A 16 -0.67 14.91 -7.14
C THR A 16 -0.90 15.80 -5.92
N GLY A 17 -0.02 15.73 -4.91
CA GLY A 17 -0.19 16.42 -3.63
C GLY A 17 -1.33 15.87 -2.77
N ARG A 18 -1.98 14.77 -3.19
CA ARG A 18 -3.14 14.17 -2.52
C ARG A 18 -2.74 12.90 -1.75
N PRO A 19 -3.44 12.56 -0.65
CA PRO A 19 -3.28 11.27 0.02
C PRO A 19 -3.47 10.11 -0.95
N PHE A 20 -2.74 9.02 -0.75
CA PHE A 20 -2.99 7.80 -1.51
C PHE A 20 -4.40 7.28 -1.22
N PRO A 21 -5.18 6.90 -2.25
CA PRO A 21 -6.49 6.32 -2.05
C PRO A 21 -6.40 5.08 -1.15
N GLU A 22 -7.38 4.97 -0.26
CA GLU A 22 -7.57 3.79 0.57
C GLU A 22 -8.02 2.60 -0.28
N PRO A 23 -7.73 1.36 0.16
CA PRO A 23 -8.26 0.17 -0.48
C PRO A 23 -9.79 0.18 -0.48
N LEU A 24 -10.40 -0.27 -1.58
CA LEU A 24 -11.87 -0.38 -1.67
C LEU A 24 -12.41 -1.39 -0.65
N GLU A 25 -11.65 -2.47 -0.43
CA GLU A 25 -11.96 -3.51 0.53
C GLU A 25 -10.68 -4.01 1.18
N ILE A 26 -10.76 -4.40 2.45
CA ILE A 26 -9.66 -5.02 3.19
C ILE A 26 -10.09 -6.42 3.61
N ARG A 27 -9.25 -7.42 3.29
CA ARG A 27 -9.46 -8.80 3.74
C ARG A 27 -8.25 -9.34 4.47
N ASN A 28 -8.51 -10.14 5.50
CA ASN A 28 -7.49 -10.91 6.20
C ASN A 28 -7.40 -12.30 5.57
N VAL A 29 -6.28 -12.60 4.94
CA VAL A 29 -6.01 -13.93 4.39
C VAL A 29 -5.20 -14.71 5.42
N GLY A 30 -5.85 -15.68 6.06
CA GLY A 30 -5.17 -16.66 6.89
C GLY A 30 -4.24 -17.53 6.05
N SER A 31 -2.98 -17.65 6.47
CA SER A 31 -2.08 -18.69 5.96
C SER A 31 -2.22 -19.95 6.82
N ALA A 32 -2.12 -21.13 6.22
CA ALA A 32 -2.06 -22.42 6.91
C ALA A 32 -1.00 -22.47 8.04
N ALA A 33 0.01 -21.58 8.00
CA ALA A 33 1.02 -21.41 9.04
C ALA A 33 0.60 -20.47 10.21
N GLY A 34 -0.69 -20.21 10.40
CA GLY A 34 -1.22 -19.39 11.51
C GLY A 34 -0.92 -17.88 11.43
N ARG A 35 -0.42 -17.39 10.28
CA ARG A 35 -0.19 -15.95 10.06
C ARG A 35 -1.27 -15.36 9.17
N SER A 36 -2.09 -14.49 9.76
CA SER A 36 -3.04 -13.65 9.03
C SER A 36 -2.30 -12.52 8.32
N ARG A 37 -2.44 -12.41 7.00
CA ARG A 37 -1.91 -11.29 6.19
C ARG A 37 -3.06 -10.42 5.70
N ARG A 38 -2.90 -9.09 5.76
CA ARG A 38 -3.90 -8.18 5.19
C ARG A 38 -3.66 -7.97 3.71
N GLN A 39 -4.76 -7.96 2.96
CA GLN A 39 -4.80 -7.55 1.57
C GLN A 39 -5.80 -6.42 1.40
N GLY A 40 -5.44 -5.44 0.58
CA GLY A 40 -6.32 -4.36 0.13
C GLY A 40 -6.70 -4.55 -1.34
N LEU A 41 -7.96 -4.28 -1.70
CA LEU A 41 -8.43 -4.25 -3.08
C LEU A 41 -8.12 -2.89 -3.70
N CYS A 42 -7.28 -2.87 -4.73
CA CYS A 42 -6.94 -1.63 -5.44
C CYS A 42 -8.11 -1.14 -6.29
N GLY A 43 -8.52 0.11 -6.09
CA GLY A 43 -9.58 0.71 -6.90
C GLY A 43 -9.18 0.99 -8.36
N ILE A 44 -7.88 1.11 -8.62
CA ILE A 44 -7.32 1.44 -9.94
C ILE A 44 -7.20 0.19 -10.82
N CYS A 45 -6.48 -0.83 -10.36
CA CYS A 45 -6.26 -2.07 -11.11
C CYS A 45 -7.20 -3.22 -10.72
N LYS A 46 -8.14 -2.97 -9.79
CA LYS A 46 -9.15 -3.95 -9.30
C LYS A 46 -8.55 -5.28 -8.83
N THR A 47 -7.31 -5.25 -8.34
CA THR A 47 -6.55 -6.42 -7.91
C THR A 47 -6.32 -6.39 -6.40
N TRP A 48 -6.30 -7.57 -5.77
CA TRP A 48 -5.95 -7.73 -4.35
C TRP A 48 -4.44 -7.68 -4.13
N VAL A 49 -4.00 -6.81 -3.23
CA VAL A 49 -2.57 -6.55 -2.99
C VAL A 49 -2.25 -6.73 -1.52
N TYR A 50 -1.15 -7.41 -1.22
CA TYR A 50 -0.68 -7.57 0.16
C TYR A 50 -0.22 -6.23 0.74
N MET A 51 -0.77 -5.88 1.90
CA MET A 51 -0.43 -4.65 2.63
C MET A 51 0.72 -4.87 3.62
N ASP A 52 1.03 -6.13 3.93
CA ASP A 52 2.10 -6.50 4.86
C ASP A 52 3.20 -7.31 4.17
N SER A 53 4.40 -7.28 4.75
CA SER A 53 5.52 -8.13 4.32
C SER A 53 5.26 -9.60 4.60
N SER A 54 5.80 -10.49 3.77
CA SER A 54 5.84 -11.93 4.07
C SER A 54 6.83 -12.27 5.21
N ARG A 55 7.78 -11.38 5.49
CA ARG A 55 8.80 -11.51 6.53
C ARG A 55 8.42 -10.68 7.76
N LYS A 56 8.75 -11.17 8.97
CA LYS A 56 8.67 -10.37 10.21
C LYS A 56 9.79 -9.33 10.20
N VAL A 57 9.63 -8.28 9.42
CA VAL A 57 10.52 -7.11 9.44
C VAL A 57 9.78 -6.02 10.21
N CYS A 58 10.47 -5.40 11.17
CA CYS A 58 9.98 -4.19 11.81
C CYS A 58 10.02 -3.06 10.78
N ILE A 59 8.85 -2.59 10.37
CA ILE A 59 8.72 -1.53 9.38
C ILE A 59 8.12 -0.33 10.09
N ASN A 60 8.74 0.83 9.93
CA ASN A 60 8.31 2.07 10.60
C ASN A 60 6.90 2.51 10.17
N VAL A 61 6.45 2.13 8.97
CA VAL A 61 5.12 2.43 8.44
C VAL A 61 4.52 1.16 7.82
N PRO A 62 3.55 0.51 8.48
CA PRO A 62 2.92 -0.73 7.99
C PRO A 62 2.32 -0.57 6.58
N GLU A 63 1.75 0.59 6.29
CA GLU A 63 1.02 0.92 5.07
C GLU A 63 1.93 1.17 3.84
N ILE A 64 3.26 1.14 4.02
CA ILE A 64 4.21 1.45 2.96
C ILE A 64 4.08 0.55 1.72
N TYR A 65 3.68 -0.71 1.89
CA TYR A 65 3.46 -1.63 0.77
C TYR A 65 2.28 -1.22 -0.08
N TRP A 66 1.21 -0.76 0.57
CA TRP A 66 0.04 -0.23 -0.11
C TRP A 66 0.41 1.01 -0.93
N TRP A 67 1.10 1.96 -0.31
CA TRP A 67 1.51 3.19 -0.98
C TRP A 67 2.44 2.93 -2.17
N LYS A 68 3.33 1.95 -2.09
CA LYS A 68 4.18 1.54 -3.22
C LYS A 68 3.35 1.01 -4.39
N HIS A 69 2.35 0.18 -4.11
CA HIS A 69 1.46 -0.33 -5.15
C HIS A 69 0.69 0.79 -5.84
N ILE A 70 0.07 1.69 -5.06
CA ILE A 70 -0.70 2.80 -5.61
C ILE A 70 0.17 3.75 -6.42
N GLN A 71 1.42 4.01 -5.99
CA GLN A 71 2.39 4.76 -6.80
C GLN A 71 2.67 4.08 -8.15
N ALA A 72 2.83 2.76 -8.18
CA ALA A 72 3.03 2.02 -9.43
C ALA A 72 1.77 2.07 -10.32
N CYS A 73 0.60 1.80 -9.75
CA CYS A 73 -0.66 1.83 -10.48
C CYS A 73 -0.97 3.21 -11.06
N LEU A 74 -0.77 4.28 -10.28
CA LEU A 74 -0.95 5.65 -10.76
C LEU A 74 0.03 6.02 -11.87
N LYS A 75 1.23 5.42 -11.94
CA LYS A 75 2.19 5.67 -13.03
C LYS A 75 1.82 4.95 -14.33
N HIS A 76 1.10 3.83 -14.25
CA HIS A 76 0.67 3.06 -15.42
C HIS A 76 -0.61 3.60 -16.07
N THR A 77 -1.24 4.64 -15.51
CA THR A 77 -2.48 5.23 -16.03
C THR A 77 -2.24 6.48 -16.89
N TRP A 78 -0.97 6.82 -17.21
CA TRP A 78 -0.58 7.99 -18.00
C TRP A 78 0.41 7.62 -19.09
#